data_AF-A0A0F5X820-F1
#
_entry.id   AF-A0A0F5X820-F1
#
_cell.length_a   1.000
_cell.length_b   1.000
_cell.length_c   1.000
_cell.angle_alpha   90.00
_cell.angle_beta   90.00
_cell.angle_gamma   90.00
#
_symmetry.space_group_name_H-M   'P 1'
#
loop_
_entity.id
_entity.type
_entity.pdbx_description
1 polymer ?
#
loop_
_entity_poly.entity_id
_entity_poly.type
_entity_poly.pdbx_seq_one_letter_code
_entity_poly.pdbx_strand_id
1 'polypeptide(L)' 'MTVAEVGNIVEFYDGLKGRVEKINDNSVIVDLTIMENFNDLDLPEKTVINHKRYTIVEQEG' A
#
# COMPACT_ATOMS: atom_id res chain seq x y z
N MET A 1 -7.88 11.02 11.20
CA MET A 1 -7.47 10.07 10.15
C MET A 1 -6.16 9.48 10.59
N THR A 2 -6.08 8.16 10.72
CA THR A 2 -4.82 7.48 10.96
C THR A 2 -4.09 7.38 9.63
N VAL A 3 -2.88 7.92 9.56
CA VAL A 3 -2.02 7.82 8.38
C VAL A 3 -1.15 6.57 8.55
N ALA A 4 -1.03 5.78 7.48
CA ALA A 4 -0.16 4.60 7.50
C ALA A 4 1.30 5.01 7.67
N GLU A 5 2.03 4.22 8.45
CA GLU A 5 3.46 4.40 8.68
C GLU A 5 4.28 3.52 7.73
N VAL A 6 5.57 3.83 7.57
CA VAL A 6 6.48 2.99 6.79
C VAL A 6 6.54 1.60 7.41
N GLY A 7 6.35 0.57 6.58
CA GLY A 7 6.25 -0.82 7.01
C GLY A 7 4.82 -1.34 7.18
N ASN A 8 3.81 -0.47 7.32
CA ASN A 8 2.42 -0.91 7.42
C ASN A 8 1.92 -1.52 6.09
N ILE A 9 0.96 -2.44 6.20
CA ILE A 9 0.25 -2.99 5.03
C ILE A 9 -1.07 -2.25 4.86
N VAL A 10 -1.29 -1.72 3.67
CA VAL A 10 -2.53 -1.05 3.30
C VAL A 10 -3.23 -1.80 2.17
N GLU A 11 -4.55 -1.85 2.25
CA GLU A 11 -5.43 -2.40 1.22
C GLU A 11 -6.11 -1.27 0.45
N PHE A 12 -6.17 -1.40 -0.87
CA PHE A 12 -6.73 -0.41 -1.79
C PHE A 12 -7.28 -1.10 -3.05
N TYR A 13 -8.06 -0.37 -3.86
CA TYR A 13 -8.72 -0.92 -5.06
C TYR A 13 -9.44 -2.26 -4.80
N ASP A 14 -10.23 -2.35 -3.74
CA ASP A 14 -11.07 -3.51 -3.38
C ASP A 14 -10.33 -4.86 -3.39
N GLY A 15 -9.13 -4.90 -2.80
CA GLY A 15 -8.42 -6.15 -2.48
C GLY A 15 -6.93 -6.18 -2.81
N LEU A 16 -6.38 -5.14 -3.45
CA LEU A 16 -4.93 -5.03 -3.61
C LEU A 16 -4.29 -4.62 -2.30
N LYS A 17 -3.20 -5.28 -1.94
CA LYS A 17 -2.44 -4.99 -0.72
C LYS A 17 -1.05 -4.53 -1.10
N GLY A 18 -0.54 -3.53 -0.38
CA GLY A 18 0.82 -3.06 -0.57
C GLY A 18 1.45 -2.63 0.74
N ARG A 19 2.76 -2.81 0.86
CA ARG A 19 3.54 -2.35 2.02
C ARG A 19 3.96 -0.90 1.81
N VAL A 20 3.71 -0.04 2.79
CA VAL A 20 4.11 1.36 2.72
C VAL A 20 5.64 1.46 2.80
N GLU A 21 6.25 1.96 1.74
CA GLU A 21 7.70 2.21 1.67
C GLU A 21 8.01 3.68 1.93
N LYS A 22 7.09 4.58 1.54
CA LYS A 22 7.29 6.03 1.69
C LYS A 22 5.97 6.75 1.89
N ILE A 23 6.02 7.81 2.70
CA ILE A 23 4.88 8.69 2.97
C ILE A 23 5.19 10.07 2.39
N ASN A 24 4.21 10.66 1.73
CA ASN A 24 4.21 12.05 1.27
C ASN A 24 3.02 12.79 1.92
N ASP A 25 2.91 14.10 1.73
CA ASP A 25 1.88 14.91 2.41
C ASP A 25 0.42 14.50 2.08
N ASN A 26 0.18 13.98 0.87
CA ASN A 26 -1.16 13.62 0.39
C ASN A 26 -1.28 12.17 -0.10
N SER A 27 -0.18 11.41 -0.08
CA SER A 27 -0.13 10.07 -0.64
C SER A 27 0.94 9.21 0.02
N VAL A 28 0.79 7.90 -0.13
CA VAL A 28 1.81 6.91 0.22
C VAL A 28 2.28 6.21 -1.04
N ILE A 29 3.55 5.82 -1.04
CA ILE A 29 4.12 4.89 -2.01
C ILE A 29 4.11 3.52 -1.36
N VAL A 30 3.50 2.56 -2.04
CA VAL A 30 3.37 1.18 -1.57
C VAL A 30 4.03 0.22 -2.54
N ASP A 31 4.62 -0.82 -1.98
CA ASP A 31 5.23 -1.94 -2.70
C ASP A 31 4.24 -3.10 -2.81
N LEU A 32 3.99 -3.54 -4.04
CA LEU A 32 3.05 -4.60 -4.41
C LEU A 32 3.69 -5.98 -4.48
N THR A 33 5.03 -6.08 -4.43
CA THR A 33 5.77 -7.35 -4.52
C THR A 33 5.50 -8.28 -3.34
N ILE A 34 4.88 -7.76 -2.28
CA ILE A 34 4.40 -8.55 -1.13
C ILE A 34 3.24 -9.49 -1.48
N MET A 35 2.54 -9.27 -2.60
CA MET A 35 1.42 -10.09 -3.03
C MET A 35 1.93 -11.30 -3.82
N GLU A 36 1.50 -12.51 -3.46
CA GLU A 36 1.92 -13.74 -4.15
C GLU A 36 1.52 -13.75 -5.64
N ASN A 37 0.39 -13.14 -5.97
CA ASN A 37 -0.13 -13.03 -7.34
C ASN A 37 0.38 -11.78 -8.08
N PHE A 38 1.34 -11.04 -7.54
CA PHE A 38 1.87 -9.82 -8.18
C PHE A 38 2.40 -10.09 -9.59
N ASN A 39 3.12 -11.20 -9.78
CA ASN A 39 3.71 -11.58 -11.07
C ASN A 39 2.66 -11.85 -12.16
N ASP A 40 1.43 -12.21 -11.79
CA ASP A 40 0.34 -12.48 -12.73
C ASP A 40 -0.46 -11.22 -13.09
N LEU A 41 -0.34 -10.15 -12.30
CA LEU A 41 -1.17 -8.95 -12.41
C LEU A 41 -0.65 -7.90 -13.40
N ASP A 42 0.56 -8.09 -13.97
CA ASP A 42 1.24 -7.13 -14.87
C ASP A 42 1.24 -5.69 -14.29
N LEU A 43 1.34 -5.58 -12.96
CA LEU A 43 1.34 -4.32 -12.24
C LEU A 43 2.78 -3.82 -12.00
N PRO A 44 2.99 -2.51 -11.86
CA PRO A 44 4.27 -1.99 -11.43
C PRO A 44 4.56 -2.41 -9.98
N GLU A 45 5.82 -2.66 -9.65
CA GLU A 45 6.25 -3.05 -8.30
C GLU A 45 5.81 -2.03 -7.24
N LYS A 46 5.71 -0.75 -7.62
CA LYS A 46 5.34 0.34 -6.72
C LYS A 46 4.22 1.18 -7.30
N THR A 47 3.32 1.62 -6.43
CA THR A 47 2.22 2.51 -6.81
C THR A 47 2.01 3.61 -5.78
N VAL A 48 1.38 4.70 -6.20
CA VAL A 48 1.12 5.88 -5.37
C VAL A 48 -0.37 5.95 -5.06
N ILE A 49 -0.71 5.89 -3.77
CA ILE A 49 -2.11 5.86 -3.30
C ILE A 49 -2.38 7.06 -2.40
N ASN A 50 -3.51 7.72 -2.60
CA ASN A 50 -3.92 8.84 -1.75
C ASN A 50 -4.35 8.34 -0.37
N HIS A 51 -4.10 9.12 0.69
CA HIS A 51 -4.54 8.80 2.07
C HIS A 51 -6.05 8.53 2.22
N LYS A 52 -6.86 9.01 1.28
CA LYS A 52 -8.32 8.80 1.26
C LYS A 52 -8.75 7.52 0.51
N ARG A 53 -7.81 6.79 -0.11
CA ARG A 53 -8.09 5.67 -1.02
C ARG A 53 -7.48 4.33 -0.59
N TYR A 54 -7.07 4.21 0.68
CA TYR A 54 -6.63 2.94 1.25
C TYR A 54 -7.17 2.75 2.67
N THR A 55 -7.12 1.51 3.14
CA THR A 55 -7.38 1.12 4.53
C THR A 55 -6.15 0.43 5.09
N ILE A 56 -5.75 0.75 6.32
CA ILE A 56 -4.64 0.06 6.99
C ILE A 56 -5.16 -1.29 7.48
N VAL A 57 -4.59 -2.38 7.01
CA VAL A 57 -5.02 -3.75 7.37
C VAL A 57 -4.05 -4.45 8.31
N GLU A 58 -2.78 -4.03 8.33
CA GLU A 58 -1.77 -4.55 9.26
C GLU A 58 -0.85 -3.42 9.72
N GLN A 59 -0.62 -3.40 11.04
CA GLN A 59 0.28 -2.47 11.71
C GLN A 59 1.35 -3.30 12.39
N GLU A 60 2.61 -3.18 11.95
CA GLU A 60 3.74 -3.67 12.72
C GLU A 60 3.91 -2.72 13.91
N GLY A 61 3.64 -3.22 15.12
CA GLY A 61 3.66 -2.46 16.38
C GLY A 61 4.84 -2.83 17.27
#